data_AF-A0A7Y3E0T7-F1
#
_entry.id   AF-A0A7Y3E0T7-F1
#
_cell.length_a   1.000
_cell.length_b   1.000
_cell.length_c   1.000
_cell.angle_alpha   90.00
_cell.angle_beta   90.00
_cell.angle_gamma   90.00
#
_symmetry.space_group_name_H-M   'P 1'
#
loop_
_entity.id
_entity.type
_entity.pdbx_description
1 polymer ?
#
loop_
_entity_poly.entity_id
_entity_poly.type
_entity_poly.pdbx_seq_one_letter_code
_entity_poly.pdbx_strand_id
1 'polypeptide(L)'
;VANTPMTQEMADAEIAKRTITFAEGEGNAVVIFDESLTDLTQINPALVSMRQATAADLVVLTAASFIGTEAIPGNAQTVNGVAIPLADKWVLTPEEQEEIATATTSYNASISAVASTNGLALVDLNSVLVEASTTGINFDDYNLNTDLVFGGLVSLDGVHLTARGYALMANEFLKAIDATFGSNFEASGNMAKAADYPVTFSPLLP
;
A
#
# COMPACT_ATOMS: atom_id res chain seq x y z
N VAL A 1 -27.70 -0.59 -23.55
CA VAL A 1 -26.42 -1.14 -23.06
C VAL A 1 -26.11 -2.32 -23.95
N ALA A 2 -24.97 -2.33 -24.63
CA ALA A 2 -24.64 -3.42 -25.54
C ALA A 2 -24.47 -4.70 -24.71
N ASN A 3 -25.45 -5.61 -24.78
CA ASN A 3 -25.30 -6.98 -24.31
C ASN A 3 -24.40 -7.70 -25.30
N THR A 4 -23.08 -7.45 -25.22
CA THR A 4 -22.12 -8.35 -25.85
C THR A 4 -22.27 -9.69 -25.14
N PRO A 5 -22.69 -10.77 -25.82
CA PRO A 5 -22.78 -12.08 -25.21
C PRO A 5 -21.40 -12.49 -24.73
N MET A 6 -21.29 -13.02 -23.52
CA MET A 6 -20.04 -13.58 -22.99
C MET A 6 -19.54 -14.66 -23.95
N THR A 7 -18.30 -14.52 -24.42
CA THR A 7 -17.67 -15.56 -25.26
C THR A 7 -17.26 -16.75 -24.39
N GLN A 8 -17.04 -17.92 -25.00
CA GLN A 8 -16.54 -19.09 -24.26
C GLN A 8 -15.20 -18.78 -23.57
N GLU A 9 -14.31 -18.05 -24.25
CA GLU A 9 -13.02 -17.64 -23.70
C GLU A 9 -13.16 -16.75 -22.46
N MET A 10 -14.10 -15.79 -22.47
CA MET A 10 -14.39 -14.96 -21.30
C MET A 10 -14.95 -15.80 -20.15
N ALA A 11 -15.82 -16.77 -20.45
CA ALA A 11 -16.37 -17.67 -19.45
C ALA A 11 -15.28 -18.56 -18.82
N ASP A 12 -14.37 -19.10 -19.63
CA ASP A 12 -13.26 -19.93 -19.16
C ASP A 12 -12.31 -19.13 -18.27
N ALA A 13 -12.02 -17.87 -18.62
CA ALA A 13 -11.23 -16.97 -17.79
C ALA A 13 -11.91 -16.66 -16.44
N GLU A 14 -13.21 -16.41 -16.45
CA GLU A 14 -14.01 -16.17 -15.24
C GLU A 14 -14.02 -17.40 -14.32
N ILE A 15 -14.21 -18.60 -14.91
CA ILE A 15 -14.15 -19.88 -14.18
C ILE A 15 -12.77 -20.07 -13.54
N ALA A 16 -11.70 -19.81 -14.29
CA ALA A 16 -10.33 -19.93 -13.79
C ALA A 16 -10.09 -19.02 -12.58
N LYS A 17 -10.55 -17.76 -12.63
CA LYS A 17 -10.47 -16.83 -11.49
C LYS A 17 -11.27 -17.31 -10.28
N ARG A 18 -12.48 -17.84 -10.49
CA ARG A 18 -13.42 -18.24 -9.42
C ARG A 18 -13.14 -19.62 -8.82
N THR A 19 -12.28 -20.42 -9.44
CA THR A 19 -12.00 -21.78 -8.96
C THR A 19 -11.19 -21.70 -7.67
N ILE A 20 -11.83 -21.98 -6.54
CA ILE A 20 -11.20 -22.03 -5.22
C ILE A 20 -10.73 -23.46 -4.95
N THR A 21 -9.43 -23.63 -4.67
CA THR A 21 -8.86 -24.93 -4.34
C THR A 21 -8.09 -24.82 -3.03
N PHE A 22 -8.40 -25.71 -2.08
CA PHE A 22 -7.61 -25.89 -0.88
C PHE A 22 -6.88 -27.23 -0.94
N ALA A 23 -5.62 -27.23 -0.53
CA ALA A 23 -4.82 -28.44 -0.37
C ALA A 23 -4.30 -28.54 1.07
N GLU A 24 -4.05 -29.75 1.56
CA GLU A 24 -3.39 -29.92 2.86
C GLU A 24 -1.98 -29.32 2.80
N GLY A 25 -1.68 -28.41 3.73
CA GLY A 25 -0.37 -27.76 3.81
C GLY A 25 -0.46 -26.26 4.06
N GLU A 26 0.73 -25.66 4.16
CA GLU A 26 0.89 -24.21 4.25
C GLU A 26 0.75 -23.56 2.86
N GLY A 27 0.40 -22.27 2.83
CA GLY A 27 0.38 -21.49 1.58
C GLY A 27 -0.94 -21.47 0.81
N ASN A 28 -2.03 -21.97 1.38
CA ASN A 28 -3.37 -21.73 0.83
C ASN A 28 -3.66 -20.22 0.86
N ALA A 29 -4.02 -19.65 -0.29
CA ALA A 29 -4.41 -18.25 -0.37
C ALA A 29 -5.77 -18.03 0.30
N VAL A 30 -5.94 -16.84 0.88
CA VAL A 30 -7.22 -16.41 1.43
C VAL A 30 -8.26 -16.21 0.33
N VAL A 31 -9.52 -16.45 0.64
CA VAL A 31 -10.65 -16.10 -0.23
C VAL A 31 -11.01 -14.64 0.01
N ILE A 32 -11.26 -13.90 -1.06
CA ILE A 32 -11.54 -12.46 -1.06
C ILE A 32 -12.80 -12.18 -1.88
N PHE A 33 -13.52 -11.12 -1.55
CA PHE A 33 -14.42 -10.49 -2.51
C PHE A 33 -13.59 -9.70 -3.53
N ASP A 34 -14.00 -9.77 -4.79
CA ASP A 34 -13.35 -9.05 -5.89
C ASP A 34 -14.44 -8.48 -6.79
N GLU A 35 -14.67 -7.18 -6.71
CA GLU A 35 -15.70 -6.48 -7.47
C GLU A 35 -15.40 -6.35 -8.97
N SER A 36 -14.18 -6.64 -9.40
CA SER A 36 -13.80 -6.66 -10.82
C SER A 36 -14.31 -7.91 -11.57
N LEU A 37 -14.74 -8.94 -10.84
CA LEU A 37 -15.35 -10.14 -11.42
C LEU A 37 -16.74 -9.84 -11.99
N THR A 38 -17.12 -10.61 -13.02
CA THR A 38 -18.44 -10.46 -13.63
C THR A 38 -19.55 -10.71 -12.59
N ASP A 39 -20.53 -9.81 -12.43
CA ASP A 39 -21.65 -10.07 -11.52
C ASP A 39 -22.56 -11.19 -12.06
N LEU A 40 -22.48 -12.36 -11.44
CA LEU A 40 -23.27 -13.56 -11.77
C LEU A 40 -24.45 -13.78 -10.80
N THR A 41 -24.67 -12.87 -9.85
CA THR A 41 -25.73 -13.01 -8.84
C THR A 41 -27.13 -13.00 -9.47
N GLN A 42 -27.28 -12.39 -10.64
CA GLN A 42 -28.51 -12.42 -11.45
C GLN A 42 -28.82 -13.81 -12.03
N ILE A 43 -27.80 -14.65 -12.24
CA ILE A 43 -27.96 -16.04 -12.71
C ILE A 43 -28.19 -16.95 -11.52
N ASN A 44 -27.38 -16.81 -10.47
CA ASN A 44 -27.54 -17.53 -9.22
C ASN A 44 -27.04 -16.65 -8.06
N PRO A 45 -27.89 -16.30 -7.08
CA PRO A 45 -27.49 -15.45 -5.95
C PRO A 45 -26.30 -15.97 -5.13
N ALA A 46 -25.99 -17.26 -5.19
CA ALA A 46 -24.83 -17.85 -4.53
C ALA A 46 -23.51 -17.58 -5.26
N LEU A 47 -23.54 -17.16 -6.53
CA LEU A 47 -22.35 -16.83 -7.32
C LEU A 47 -21.90 -15.39 -7.07
N VAL A 48 -21.70 -15.06 -5.80
CA VAL A 48 -21.08 -13.79 -5.38
C VAL A 48 -19.69 -13.65 -5.99
N SER A 49 -19.24 -12.43 -6.23
CA SER A 49 -17.94 -12.13 -6.81
C SER A 49 -16.81 -12.36 -5.82
N MET A 50 -16.39 -13.63 -5.70
CA MET A 50 -15.31 -14.05 -4.82
C MET A 50 -14.32 -14.96 -5.55
N ARG A 51 -13.06 -14.92 -5.12
CA ARG A 51 -11.97 -15.77 -5.60
C ARG A 51 -10.90 -15.97 -4.52
N GLN A 52 -9.95 -16.86 -4.77
CA GLN A 52 -8.71 -16.87 -3.99
C GLN A 52 -7.83 -15.68 -4.40
N ALA A 53 -7.15 -15.11 -3.41
CA ALA A 53 -6.12 -14.10 -3.61
C ALA A 53 -4.95 -14.69 -4.41
N THR A 54 -4.29 -13.83 -5.16
CA THR A 54 -3.09 -14.08 -5.96
C THR A 54 -1.90 -13.37 -5.32
N ALA A 55 -0.70 -13.65 -5.82
CA ALA A 55 0.50 -12.93 -5.38
C ALA A 55 0.50 -11.43 -5.76
N ALA A 56 -0.41 -10.99 -6.63
CA ALA A 56 -0.54 -9.59 -7.03
C ALA A 56 -1.51 -8.81 -6.12
N ASP A 57 -2.30 -9.49 -5.29
CA ASP A 57 -3.19 -8.86 -4.32
C ASP A 57 -2.40 -8.49 -3.05
N LEU A 58 -2.57 -7.26 -2.56
CA LEU A 58 -1.90 -6.78 -1.37
C LEU A 58 -2.83 -6.85 -0.16
N VAL A 59 -2.49 -7.70 0.81
CA VAL A 59 -3.23 -7.78 2.08
C VAL A 59 -2.77 -6.67 3.01
N VAL A 60 -3.71 -5.89 3.54
CA VAL A 60 -3.37 -4.76 4.43
C VAL A 60 -2.82 -5.25 5.77
N LEU A 61 -1.87 -4.52 6.35
CA LEU A 61 -1.20 -4.90 7.60
C LEU A 61 -2.15 -5.20 8.75
N THR A 62 -3.24 -4.44 8.88
CA THR A 62 -4.24 -4.59 9.94
C THR A 62 -5.06 -5.88 9.82
N ALA A 63 -5.13 -6.48 8.62
CA ALA A 63 -5.81 -7.75 8.38
C ALA A 63 -5.17 -8.92 9.14
N ALA A 64 -3.90 -8.80 9.54
CA ALA A 64 -3.19 -9.81 10.32
C ALA A 64 -3.92 -10.19 11.62
N SER A 65 -4.65 -9.25 12.23
CA SER A 65 -5.44 -9.51 13.45
C SER A 65 -6.83 -10.11 13.17
N PHE A 66 -7.25 -10.16 11.91
CA PHE A 66 -8.59 -10.53 11.48
C PHE A 66 -8.64 -11.85 10.71
N ILE A 67 -7.67 -12.10 9.83
CA ILE A 67 -7.57 -13.34 9.05
C ILE A 67 -7.49 -14.54 10.00
N GLY A 68 -8.26 -15.60 9.71
CA GLY A 68 -8.29 -16.80 10.54
C GLY A 68 -9.22 -16.73 11.75
N THR A 69 -9.80 -15.56 12.07
CA THR A 69 -10.82 -15.45 13.12
C THR A 69 -12.15 -16.07 12.69
N GLU A 70 -12.93 -16.59 13.64
CA GLU A 70 -14.28 -17.10 13.39
C GLU A 70 -15.31 -15.98 13.55
N ALA A 71 -16.16 -15.77 12.54
CA ALA A 71 -17.25 -14.79 12.66
C ALA A 71 -18.30 -15.21 13.69
N ILE A 72 -18.48 -16.52 13.91
CA ILE A 72 -19.29 -17.09 14.97
C ILE A 72 -18.37 -17.90 15.90
N PRO A 73 -18.17 -17.49 17.16
CA PRO A 73 -17.28 -18.20 18.07
C PRO A 73 -17.64 -19.68 18.23
N GLY A 74 -16.67 -20.55 18.02
CA GLY A 74 -16.80 -22.01 18.06
C GLY A 74 -17.27 -22.64 16.75
N ASN A 75 -17.35 -21.89 15.66
CA ASN A 75 -17.76 -22.39 14.36
C ASN A 75 -16.65 -22.25 13.30
N ALA A 76 -15.92 -23.33 13.10
CA ALA A 76 -14.84 -23.44 12.11
C ALA A 76 -15.31 -23.21 10.65
N GLN A 77 -16.61 -23.31 10.36
CA GLN A 77 -17.17 -23.01 9.04
C GLN A 77 -17.36 -21.50 8.80
N THR A 78 -16.92 -20.65 9.73
CA THR A 78 -17.06 -19.18 9.66
C THR A 78 -15.72 -18.46 9.73
N VAL A 79 -14.63 -19.16 9.41
CA VAL A 79 -13.28 -18.59 9.42
C VAL A 79 -13.14 -17.55 8.30
N ASN A 80 -12.77 -16.33 8.68
CA ASN A 80 -12.52 -15.21 7.78
C ASN A 80 -11.25 -15.46 6.94
N GLY A 81 -11.38 -15.28 5.63
CA GLY A 81 -10.35 -15.60 4.64
C GLY A 81 -10.34 -17.06 4.20
N VAL A 82 -11.20 -17.93 4.73
CA VAL A 82 -11.33 -19.33 4.30
C VAL A 82 -12.77 -19.63 3.87
N ALA A 83 -13.69 -19.64 4.83
CA ALA A 83 -15.10 -19.92 4.57
C ALA A 83 -15.89 -18.64 4.29
N ILE A 84 -15.49 -17.54 4.93
CA ILE A 84 -16.04 -16.21 4.67
C ILE A 84 -14.98 -15.42 3.89
N PRO A 85 -15.25 -15.00 2.65
CA PRO A 85 -14.32 -14.17 1.91
C PRO A 85 -13.99 -12.88 2.65
N LEU A 86 -12.74 -12.43 2.57
CA LEU A 86 -12.34 -11.14 3.11
C LEU A 86 -13.08 -10.02 2.38
N ALA A 87 -13.64 -9.10 3.17
CA ALA A 87 -14.20 -7.86 2.66
C ALA A 87 -13.13 -6.97 2.02
N ASP A 88 -13.58 -6.17 1.06
CA ASP A 88 -12.82 -5.23 0.25
C ASP A 88 -11.72 -4.46 1.02
N LYS A 89 -12.07 -3.86 2.17
CA LYS A 89 -11.12 -3.11 3.03
C LYS A 89 -9.86 -3.87 3.49
N TRP A 90 -9.81 -5.19 3.34
CA TRP A 90 -8.70 -6.02 3.82
C TRP A 90 -7.68 -6.36 2.73
N VAL A 91 -8.03 -6.21 1.46
CA VAL A 91 -7.20 -6.66 0.33
C VAL A 91 -7.32 -5.65 -0.78
N LEU A 92 -6.17 -5.20 -1.28
CA LEU A 92 -6.07 -4.29 -2.41
C LEU A 92 -5.72 -5.08 -3.67
N THR A 93 -6.64 -5.13 -4.61
CA THR A 93 -6.52 -5.83 -5.89
C THR A 93 -5.59 -5.07 -6.86
N PRO A 94 -5.06 -5.72 -7.92
CA PRO A 94 -4.27 -5.05 -8.95
C PRO A 94 -5.01 -3.90 -9.63
N GLU A 95 -6.31 -4.06 -9.85
CA GLU A 95 -7.18 -3.04 -10.45
C GLU A 95 -7.23 -1.79 -9.55
N GLU A 96 -7.48 -1.95 -8.25
CA GLU A 96 -7.47 -0.82 -7.31
C GLU A 96 -6.08 -0.18 -7.16
N GLN A 97 -5.00 -0.99 -7.21
CA GLN A 97 -3.64 -0.47 -7.22
C GLN A 97 -3.38 0.44 -8.43
N GLU A 98 -3.87 0.07 -9.62
CA GLU A 98 -3.76 0.90 -10.83
C GLU A 98 -4.56 2.19 -10.71
N GLU A 99 -5.77 2.13 -10.15
CA GLU A 99 -6.60 3.31 -9.90
C GLU A 99 -5.90 4.29 -8.93
N ILE A 100 -5.34 3.79 -7.83
CA ILE A 100 -4.57 4.58 -6.86
C ILE A 100 -3.34 5.20 -7.51
N ALA A 101 -2.59 4.44 -8.31
CA ALA A 101 -1.39 4.94 -9.01
C ALA A 101 -1.74 6.04 -10.02
N THR A 102 -2.85 5.87 -10.76
CA THR A 102 -3.37 6.85 -11.71
C THR A 102 -3.79 8.14 -11.01
N ALA A 103 -4.56 8.03 -9.92
CA ALA A 103 -4.98 9.17 -9.13
C ALA A 103 -3.77 9.92 -8.54
N THR A 104 -2.81 9.19 -7.95
CA THR A 104 -1.59 9.76 -7.38
C THR A 104 -0.76 10.51 -8.43
N THR A 105 -0.60 9.93 -9.61
CA THR A 105 0.11 10.57 -10.74
C THR A 105 -0.59 11.86 -11.16
N SER A 106 -1.91 11.86 -11.25
CA SER A 106 -2.71 13.04 -11.60
C SER A 106 -2.57 14.18 -10.57
N TYR A 107 -2.60 13.84 -9.27
CA TYR A 107 -2.37 14.81 -8.21
C TYR A 107 -0.95 15.39 -8.25
N ASN A 108 0.08 14.54 -8.42
CA ASN A 108 1.47 15.00 -8.52
C ASN A 108 1.69 15.91 -9.74
N ALA A 109 1.06 15.60 -10.88
CA ALA A 109 1.11 16.47 -12.06
C ALA A 109 0.49 17.85 -11.78
N SER A 110 -0.66 17.88 -11.09
CA SER A 110 -1.33 19.12 -10.69
C SER A 110 -0.48 19.94 -9.72
N ILE A 111 0.10 19.31 -8.70
CA ILE A 111 0.99 19.95 -7.72
C ILE A 111 2.21 20.54 -8.43
N SER A 112 2.84 19.77 -9.32
CA SER A 112 4.02 20.20 -10.07
C SER A 112 3.72 21.40 -10.98
N ALA A 113 2.58 21.38 -11.68
CA ALA A 113 2.15 22.49 -12.52
C ALA A 113 1.93 23.78 -11.71
N VAL A 114 1.27 23.68 -10.54
CA VAL A 114 1.06 24.81 -9.64
C VAL A 114 2.38 25.33 -9.08
N ALA A 115 3.27 24.44 -8.61
CA ALA A 115 4.57 24.84 -8.07
C ALA A 115 5.42 25.57 -9.12
N SER A 116 5.52 25.02 -10.33
CA SER A 116 6.25 25.61 -11.46
C SER A 116 5.68 26.99 -11.85
N THR A 117 4.35 27.10 -11.97
CA THR A 117 3.69 28.37 -12.32
C THR A 117 3.96 29.48 -11.31
N ASN A 118 4.09 29.13 -10.04
CA ASN A 118 4.27 30.10 -8.95
C ASN A 118 5.73 30.22 -8.47
N GLY A 119 6.68 29.52 -9.12
CA GLY A 119 8.08 29.51 -8.71
C GLY A 119 8.29 28.97 -7.29
N LEU A 120 7.48 28.00 -6.85
CA LEU A 120 7.59 27.37 -5.54
C LEU A 120 8.54 26.17 -5.59
N ALA A 121 9.30 25.99 -4.52
CA ALA A 121 10.11 24.78 -4.34
C ALA A 121 9.20 23.54 -4.31
N LEU A 122 9.61 22.50 -5.04
CA LEU A 122 8.91 21.23 -5.11
C LEU A 122 9.88 20.09 -4.77
N VAL A 123 9.42 19.16 -3.94
CA VAL A 123 10.13 17.92 -3.63
C VAL A 123 9.38 16.77 -4.29
N ASP A 124 10.11 15.93 -5.02
CA ASP A 124 9.57 14.66 -5.53
C ASP A 124 9.71 13.55 -4.47
N LEU A 125 8.78 13.54 -3.52
CA LEU A 125 8.74 12.53 -2.47
C LEU A 125 8.44 11.12 -3.02
N ASN A 126 7.82 11.00 -4.19
CA ASN A 126 7.55 9.69 -4.78
C ASN A 126 8.86 9.00 -5.16
N SER A 127 9.75 9.72 -5.84
CA SER A 127 11.09 9.22 -6.18
C SER A 127 11.90 8.83 -4.93
N VAL A 128 11.83 9.64 -3.87
CA VAL A 128 12.47 9.32 -2.58
C VAL A 128 11.94 8.00 -1.99
N LEU A 129 10.63 7.79 -1.96
CA LEU A 129 10.05 6.55 -1.42
C LEU A 129 10.33 5.33 -2.32
N VAL A 130 10.40 5.51 -3.64
CA VAL A 130 10.81 4.44 -4.57
C VAL A 130 12.27 4.03 -4.34
N GLU A 131 13.18 4.98 -4.16
CA GLU A 131 14.58 4.68 -3.81
C GLU A 131 14.65 3.95 -2.46
N ALA A 132 13.93 4.46 -1.45
CA ALA A 132 13.90 3.85 -0.13
C ALA A 132 13.38 2.40 -0.12
N SER A 133 12.43 2.07 -1.00
CA SER A 133 11.87 0.71 -1.11
C SER A 133 12.73 -0.27 -1.92
N THR A 134 13.69 0.23 -2.69
CA THR A 134 14.51 -0.60 -3.58
C THR A 134 15.94 -0.77 -3.06
N THR A 135 16.61 0.33 -2.74
CA THR A 135 18.01 0.34 -2.28
C THR A 135 18.17 0.83 -0.84
N GLY A 136 17.16 1.54 -0.32
CA GLY A 136 17.31 2.34 0.88
C GLY A 136 18.00 3.67 0.60
N ILE A 137 17.94 4.58 1.58
CA ILE A 137 18.52 5.92 1.55
C ILE A 137 19.48 6.07 2.73
N ASN A 138 20.71 6.43 2.44
CA ASN A 138 21.67 6.78 3.48
C ASN A 138 21.32 8.14 4.08
N PHE A 139 21.06 8.15 5.38
CA PHE A 139 20.89 9.34 6.19
C PHE A 139 21.87 9.28 7.37
N ASP A 140 22.95 10.05 7.28
CA ASP A 140 24.13 9.95 8.14
C ASP A 140 24.66 8.51 8.21
N ASP A 141 24.79 7.93 9.40
CA ASP A 141 25.29 6.57 9.62
C ASP A 141 24.21 5.47 9.44
N TYR A 142 23.02 5.82 8.95
CA TYR A 142 21.87 4.90 8.84
C TYR A 142 21.45 4.72 7.38
N ASN A 143 21.22 3.47 6.97
CA ASN A 143 20.51 3.19 5.72
C ASN A 143 19.02 2.99 6.03
N LEU A 144 18.20 3.98 5.67
CA LEU A 144 16.75 3.95 5.90
C LEU A 144 16.04 3.31 4.72
N ASN A 145 15.21 2.30 4.98
CA ASN A 145 14.40 1.64 3.96
C ASN A 145 12.95 1.42 4.46
N THR A 146 12.09 0.89 3.60
CA THR A 146 10.67 0.69 3.91
C THR A 146 10.34 -0.62 4.64
N ASP A 147 11.33 -1.40 5.07
CA ASP A 147 11.10 -2.65 5.80
C ASP A 147 10.40 -2.37 7.13
N LEU A 148 9.30 -3.08 7.39
CA LEU A 148 8.56 -2.94 8.64
C LEU A 148 9.46 -3.30 9.83
N VAL A 149 9.39 -2.49 10.90
CA VAL A 149 10.20 -2.59 12.13
C VAL A 149 11.68 -2.25 11.95
N PHE A 150 12.36 -2.81 10.96
CA PHE A 150 13.83 -2.76 10.85
C PHE A 150 14.36 -1.69 9.90
N GLY A 151 13.52 -1.17 9.00
CA GLY A 151 13.94 -0.20 7.99
C GLY A 151 14.15 1.21 8.50
N GLY A 152 13.54 1.56 9.64
CA GLY A 152 13.71 2.86 10.29
C GLY A 152 13.06 4.05 9.57
N LEU A 153 12.61 3.91 8.33
CA LEU A 153 11.92 4.98 7.60
C LEU A 153 10.42 5.05 7.95
N VAL A 154 9.73 3.92 7.87
CA VAL A 154 8.27 3.79 8.06
C VAL A 154 7.98 3.29 9.47
N SER A 155 6.91 3.81 10.06
CA SER A 155 6.48 3.47 11.42
C SER A 155 5.79 2.10 11.49
N LEU A 156 5.45 1.65 12.70
CA LEU A 156 4.78 0.37 12.94
C LEU A 156 3.33 0.32 12.41
N ASP A 157 2.75 1.46 12.04
CA ASP A 157 1.44 1.49 11.37
C ASP A 157 1.53 1.16 9.87
N GLY A 158 2.75 1.11 9.30
CA GLY A 158 2.98 0.81 7.89
C GLY A 158 2.62 1.93 6.92
N VAL A 159 2.27 3.13 7.40
CA VAL A 159 1.84 4.27 6.56
C VAL A 159 2.64 5.53 6.88
N HIS A 160 2.70 5.93 8.14
CA HIS A 160 3.40 7.16 8.52
C HIS A 160 4.90 6.91 8.65
N LEU A 161 5.69 7.97 8.44
CA LEU A 161 7.13 7.90 8.65
C LEU A 161 7.45 7.91 10.15
N THR A 162 8.60 7.36 10.51
CA THR A 162 9.16 7.58 11.85
C THR A 162 9.61 9.04 12.01
N ALA A 163 9.91 9.49 13.23
CA ALA A 163 10.47 10.84 13.41
C ALA A 163 11.77 11.04 12.60
N ARG A 164 12.57 9.98 12.47
CA ARG A 164 13.77 9.98 11.61
C ARG A 164 13.42 10.03 10.13
N GLY A 165 12.40 9.30 9.70
CA GLY A 165 11.91 9.39 8.34
C GLY A 165 11.40 10.79 7.98
N TYR A 166 10.65 11.43 8.87
CA TYR A 166 10.25 12.83 8.69
C TYR A 166 11.43 13.81 8.68
N ALA A 167 12.47 13.56 9.47
CA ALA A 167 13.70 14.36 9.41
C ALA A 167 14.42 14.24 8.06
N LEU A 168 14.46 13.04 7.47
CA LEU A 168 14.96 12.84 6.10
C LEU A 168 14.12 13.64 5.09
N MET A 169 12.79 13.54 5.15
CA MET A 169 11.92 14.29 4.23
C MET A 169 12.08 15.80 4.41
N ALA A 170 12.19 16.28 5.64
CA ALA A 170 12.43 17.69 5.93
C ALA A 170 13.73 18.17 5.29
N ASN A 171 14.79 17.36 5.34
CA ASN A 171 16.03 17.67 4.63
C ASN A 171 15.79 17.81 3.12
N GLU A 172 15.08 16.88 2.47
CA GLU A 172 14.75 17.00 1.04
C GLU A 172 13.99 18.30 0.70
N PHE A 173 13.08 18.75 1.58
CA PHE A 173 12.44 20.07 1.45
C PHE A 173 13.45 21.22 1.55
N LEU A 174 14.36 21.18 2.53
CA LEU A 174 15.40 22.21 2.65
C LEU A 174 16.30 22.26 1.41
N LYS A 175 16.65 21.11 0.81
CA LYS A 175 17.42 21.07 -0.45
C LYS A 175 16.66 21.71 -1.61
N ALA A 176 15.38 21.40 -1.75
CA ALA A 176 14.55 22.00 -2.80
C ALA A 176 14.40 23.52 -2.62
N ILE A 177 14.30 23.98 -1.38
CA ILE A 177 14.24 25.41 -1.02
C ILE A 177 15.57 26.10 -1.37
N ASP A 178 16.71 25.50 -1.01
CA ASP A 178 18.04 25.99 -1.39
C ASP A 178 18.17 26.11 -2.91
N ALA A 179 17.77 25.07 -3.66
CA ALA A 179 17.84 25.06 -5.12
C ALA A 179 16.92 26.10 -5.79
N THR A 180 15.73 26.33 -5.24
CA THR A 180 14.72 27.20 -5.86
C THR A 180 14.92 28.67 -5.49
N PHE A 181 15.24 28.95 -4.23
CA PHE A 181 15.26 30.31 -3.68
C PHE A 181 16.67 30.83 -3.40
N GLY A 182 17.71 30.01 -3.56
CA GLY A 182 19.09 30.40 -3.28
C GLY A 182 19.37 30.59 -1.78
N SER A 183 18.61 29.93 -0.91
CA SER A 183 18.95 29.83 0.52
C SER A 183 20.18 28.93 0.72
N ASN A 184 20.58 28.75 1.98
CA ASN A 184 21.82 28.06 2.33
C ASN A 184 21.67 27.09 3.50
N PHE A 185 20.54 26.40 3.64
CA PHE A 185 20.32 25.45 4.74
C PHE A 185 21.39 24.36 4.79
N GLU A 186 21.76 23.78 3.66
CA GLU A 186 22.84 22.79 3.59
C GLU A 186 24.18 23.41 3.99
N ALA A 187 24.56 24.52 3.35
CA ALA A 187 25.85 25.17 3.58
C ALA A 187 25.98 25.75 5.01
N SER A 188 24.86 26.09 5.65
CA SER A 188 24.81 26.58 7.02
C SER A 188 25.01 25.47 8.06
N GLY A 189 24.92 24.20 7.67
CA GLY A 189 25.03 23.05 8.56
C GLY A 189 23.82 22.84 9.48
N ASN A 190 22.67 23.44 9.16
CA ASN A 190 21.43 23.36 9.95
C ASN A 190 20.45 22.29 9.46
N MET A 191 20.96 21.29 8.71
CA MET A 191 20.16 20.14 8.30
C MET A 191 19.85 19.25 9.51
N ALA A 192 18.71 18.58 9.48
CA ALA A 192 18.36 17.59 10.48
C ALA A 192 19.38 16.44 10.46
N LYS A 193 19.76 15.94 11.64
CA LYS A 193 20.68 14.80 11.79
C LYS A 193 19.92 13.56 12.20
N ALA A 194 20.14 12.43 11.55
CA ALA A 194 19.41 11.19 11.77
C ALA A 194 19.45 10.73 13.24
N ALA A 195 20.59 10.91 13.91
CA ALA A 195 20.81 10.51 15.30
C ALA A 195 19.94 11.28 16.31
N ASP A 196 19.49 12.49 15.97
CA ASP A 196 18.67 13.33 16.85
C ASP A 196 17.19 12.90 16.85
N TYR A 197 16.79 12.02 15.92
CA TYR A 197 15.41 11.57 15.76
C TYR A 197 15.29 10.06 16.00
N PRO A 198 14.40 9.64 16.91
CA PRO A 198 14.17 8.23 17.18
C PRO A 198 13.30 7.57 16.08
N VAL A 199 13.44 6.26 15.92
CA VAL A 199 12.56 5.45 15.05
C VAL A 199 11.40 4.84 15.82
N THR A 200 11.51 4.77 17.14
CA THR A 200 10.48 4.28 18.05
C THR A 200 10.41 5.19 19.27
N PHE A 201 9.19 5.45 19.72
CA PHE A 201 8.96 6.13 20.98
C PHE A 201 8.75 5.09 22.08
N SER A 202 9.34 5.32 23.25
CA SER A 202 9.08 4.45 24.40
C SER A 202 7.59 4.52 24.75
N PRO A 203 6.91 3.38 24.97
CA PRO A 203 5.53 3.39 25.47
C PRO A 203 5.42 3.97 26.89
N LEU A 204 6.55 4.28 27.54
CA LEU A 204 6.63 4.92 28.85
C LEU A 204 6.88 6.43 28.79
N LEU A 205 6.89 7.04 27.59
CA LEU A 205 6.88 8.50 27.49
C LEU A 205 5.52 9.03 27.98
N PRO A 206 5.51 10.01 28.91
CA PRO A 206 4.29 10.53 29.52
C PRO A 206 3.39 11.29 28.53
#